data_AF-A0A9P7YGM2-F1
#
_entry.id   AF-A0A9P7YGM2-F1
#
_cell.length_a   1.000
_cell.length_b   1.000
_cell.length_c   1.000
_cell.angle_alpha   90.00
_cell.angle_beta   90.00
_cell.angle_gamma   90.00
#
_symmetry.space_group_name_H-M   'P 1'
#
loop_
_entity.id
_entity.type
_entity.pdbx_description
1 polymer ?
#
loop_
_entity_poly.entity_id
_entity_poly.type
_entity_poly.pdbx_seq_one_letter_code
_entity_poly.pdbx_strand_id
1 'polypeptide(L)'
;MLFPIFLSLLSAAQALDPKSVSDANGITLWEKIEAMERQLIEPGTLVSLVSPCGTNFGAPPFEGQQTSAEWIRLVFHDCITKNIAGPGLGGLDASIGFEKGRPENIGVFIDVSIGQFDQFTSVYLSMADLIGVGLADSLATCDPASHRLPLRVGRVDATQAGPFGVPGPADTLAFAQAAFERAGFSKTEMIQAVACGHSIGGVHGVDFEDIGGVPVDGENESGRLPFDTTPAVFDPNNINEYLDQTGSKGGPLVTTLNITERNDDRIFKSDGNVTIKAMRTQATFQDTCFRIFDKMMNTVPASVTLSDPFQVRPFILRKGALDLTAAGVVVYNGTFTAHGNPPPNTVAYTYVKTTGSNLGEKVSQIGGMPNSSPFCPTSNSKSMRQNPGYI
;
A
#
# COMPACT_ATOMS: atom_id res chain seq x y z
N MET A 1 39.00 39.60 -29.14
CA MET A 1 38.82 38.78 -27.92
C MET A 1 37.33 38.65 -27.70
N LEU A 2 36.76 37.50 -28.11
CA LEU A 2 35.32 37.19 -28.01
C LEU A 2 35.14 36.13 -26.92
N PHE A 3 34.37 36.46 -25.90
CA PHE A 3 33.90 35.56 -24.85
C PHE A 3 32.75 34.70 -25.41
N PRO A 4 32.72 33.37 -25.24
CA PRO A 4 31.54 32.59 -25.55
C PRO A 4 30.58 32.58 -24.35
N ILE A 5 29.34 32.94 -24.63
CA ILE A 5 28.19 32.81 -23.72
C ILE A 5 27.85 31.31 -23.67
N PHE A 6 28.00 30.70 -22.50
CA PHE A 6 27.43 29.39 -22.22
C PHE A 6 25.91 29.53 -22.07
N LEU A 7 25.17 29.02 -23.07
CA LEU A 7 23.73 28.83 -22.96
C LEU A 7 23.49 27.54 -22.16
N SER A 8 22.98 27.66 -20.94
CA SER A 8 22.47 26.52 -20.19
C SER A 8 21.19 26.02 -20.83
N LEU A 9 21.23 24.80 -21.39
CA LEU A 9 20.03 24.06 -21.77
C LEU A 9 19.34 23.59 -20.49
N LEU A 10 18.39 24.38 -19.98
CA LEU A 10 17.37 23.87 -19.08
C LEU A 10 16.44 22.97 -19.90
N SER A 11 16.42 21.68 -19.57
CA SER A 11 15.44 20.72 -20.07
C SER A 11 14.04 21.14 -19.63
N ALA A 12 13.29 21.83 -20.51
CA ALA A 12 11.86 22.00 -20.34
C ALA A 12 11.17 20.69 -20.72
N ALA A 13 11.12 19.74 -19.80
CA ALA A 13 10.11 18.69 -19.86
C ALA A 13 8.77 19.38 -19.60
N GLN A 14 8.02 19.67 -20.67
CA GLN A 14 6.61 20.03 -20.53
C GLN A 14 5.93 18.85 -19.84
N ALA A 15 5.50 19.02 -18.60
CA ALA A 15 4.65 18.04 -17.93
C ALA A 15 3.42 17.85 -18.81
N LEU A 16 3.32 16.68 -19.44
CA LEU A 16 2.18 16.32 -20.28
C LEU A 16 0.91 16.43 -19.42
N ASP A 17 -0.15 17.02 -19.95
CA ASP A 17 -1.42 17.07 -19.25
C ASP A 17 -1.88 15.62 -18.99
N PRO A 18 -2.02 15.18 -17.72
CA PRO A 18 -2.37 13.79 -17.38
C PRO A 18 -3.73 13.35 -17.94
N LYS A 19 -4.55 14.29 -18.43
CA LYS A 19 -5.82 14.03 -19.13
C LYS A 19 -5.65 13.75 -20.62
N SER A 20 -4.48 14.04 -21.19
CA SER A 20 -4.21 13.95 -22.63
C SER A 20 -3.44 12.69 -23.05
N VAL A 21 -2.82 12.00 -22.09
CA VAL A 21 -2.01 10.79 -22.32
C VAL A 21 -2.78 9.58 -21.83
N SER A 22 -3.10 8.68 -22.75
CA SER A 22 -3.80 7.42 -22.48
C SER A 22 -2.89 6.22 -22.73
N ASP A 23 -3.11 5.14 -21.98
CA ASP A 23 -2.48 3.86 -22.28
C ASP A 23 -3.11 3.16 -23.49
N ALA A 24 -2.67 1.94 -23.79
CA ALA A 24 -3.15 1.15 -24.93
C ALA A 24 -4.65 0.85 -24.89
N ASN A 25 -5.30 0.94 -23.72
CA ASN A 25 -6.72 0.74 -23.53
C ASN A 25 -7.52 2.06 -23.56
N GLY A 26 -6.86 3.19 -23.84
CA GLY A 26 -7.49 4.51 -23.83
C GLY A 26 -7.72 5.06 -22.42
N ILE A 27 -7.09 4.49 -21.39
CA ILE A 27 -7.22 4.95 -20.00
C ILE A 27 -6.16 5.99 -19.72
N THR A 28 -6.59 7.18 -19.32
CA THR A 28 -5.73 8.31 -18.98
C THR A 28 -5.06 8.14 -17.62
N LEU A 29 -3.89 8.77 -17.44
CA LEU A 29 -3.25 8.85 -16.12
C LEU A 29 -4.19 9.47 -15.08
N TRP A 30 -4.98 10.47 -15.48
CA TRP A 30 -5.97 11.08 -14.61
C TRP A 30 -7.03 10.09 -14.09
N GLU A 31 -7.55 9.22 -14.95
CA GLU A 31 -8.54 8.21 -14.54
C GLU A 31 -7.95 7.18 -13.56
N LYS A 32 -6.68 6.78 -13.75
CA LYS A 32 -5.98 5.90 -12.81
C LYS A 32 -5.79 6.57 -11.44
N ILE A 33 -5.36 7.83 -11.43
CA ILE A 33 -5.22 8.62 -10.19
C ILE A 33 -6.58 8.74 -9.51
N GLU A 34 -7.64 9.09 -10.24
CA GLU A 34 -8.98 9.19 -9.66
C GLU A 34 -9.49 7.86 -9.10
N ALA A 35 -9.24 6.74 -9.78
CA ALA A 35 -9.57 5.42 -9.27
C ALA A 35 -8.79 5.09 -7.98
N MET A 36 -7.51 5.45 -7.91
CA MET A 36 -6.68 5.25 -6.72
C MET A 36 -7.17 6.12 -5.55
N GLU A 37 -7.50 7.40 -5.80
CA GLU A 37 -8.06 8.28 -4.78
C GLU A 37 -9.39 7.76 -4.22
N ARG A 38 -10.22 7.11 -5.04
CA ARG A 38 -11.45 6.48 -4.57
C ARG A 38 -11.16 5.40 -3.54
N GLN A 39 -10.09 4.60 -3.71
CA GLN A 39 -9.70 3.59 -2.73
C GLN A 39 -9.30 4.18 -1.37
N LEU A 40 -8.92 5.45 -1.32
CA LEU A 40 -8.47 6.11 -0.09
C LEU A 40 -9.59 6.89 0.60
N ILE A 41 -10.49 7.48 -0.20
CA ILE A 41 -11.44 8.48 0.29
C ILE A 41 -12.85 7.88 0.43
N GLU A 42 -13.21 6.89 -0.39
CA GLU A 42 -14.54 6.30 -0.29
C GLU A 42 -14.65 5.37 0.93
N PRO A 43 -15.79 5.36 1.65
CA PRO A 43 -15.97 4.46 2.77
C PRO A 43 -16.13 3.01 2.29
N GLY A 44 -15.56 2.06 3.04
CA GLY A 44 -15.66 0.63 2.75
C GLY A 44 -14.71 0.13 1.65
N THR A 45 -13.62 0.85 1.41
CA THR A 45 -12.53 0.47 0.49
C THR A 45 -11.37 -0.22 1.24
N LEU A 46 -10.21 -0.36 0.61
CA LEU A 46 -9.04 -1.08 1.12
C LEU A 46 -8.65 -0.72 2.56
N VAL A 47 -8.59 0.56 2.91
CA VAL A 47 -8.22 1.00 4.27
C VAL A 47 -9.13 0.41 5.37
N SER A 48 -10.40 0.10 5.04
CA SER A 48 -11.33 -0.49 6.00
C SER A 48 -10.99 -1.94 6.36
N LEU A 49 -10.21 -2.63 5.52
CA LEU A 49 -9.81 -4.02 5.76
C LEU A 49 -8.65 -4.14 6.76
N VAL A 50 -7.90 -3.05 6.93
CA VAL A 50 -6.74 -2.98 7.84
C VAL A 50 -6.97 -2.09 9.05
N SER A 51 -8.19 -1.57 9.24
CA SER A 51 -8.55 -0.65 10.32
C SER A 51 -9.54 -1.25 11.32
N PRO A 52 -9.19 -1.38 12.62
CA PRO A 52 -7.89 -1.06 13.24
C PRO A 52 -6.74 -1.98 12.81
N CYS A 53 -5.48 -1.60 13.06
CA CYS A 53 -4.28 -2.32 12.58
C CYS A 53 -4.27 -3.84 12.86
N GLY A 54 -4.78 -4.25 14.03
CA GLY A 54 -4.88 -5.66 14.45
C GLY A 54 -6.06 -6.43 13.83
N THR A 55 -6.74 -5.89 12.82
CA THR A 55 -7.91 -6.52 12.20
C THR A 55 -7.50 -7.76 11.40
N ASN A 56 -8.30 -8.81 11.56
CA ASN A 56 -8.28 -10.02 10.75
C ASN A 56 -9.51 -10.03 9.83
N PHE A 57 -9.36 -9.53 8.60
CA PHE A 57 -10.46 -9.45 7.66
C PHE A 57 -10.43 -10.64 6.69
N GLY A 58 -11.57 -11.29 6.46
CA GLY A 58 -11.65 -12.36 5.45
C GLY A 58 -10.97 -13.68 5.86
N ALA A 59 -10.54 -13.82 7.12
CA ALA A 59 -10.02 -15.05 7.68
C ALA A 59 -10.68 -15.43 9.00
N PRO A 60 -10.57 -16.71 9.43
CA PRO A 60 -11.21 -17.17 10.66
C PRO A 60 -10.72 -16.41 11.89
N PRO A 61 -11.62 -16.00 12.80
CA PRO A 61 -11.36 -14.99 13.83
C PRO A 61 -10.28 -15.38 14.84
N PHE A 62 -9.96 -16.66 14.97
CA PHE A 62 -9.02 -17.18 15.97
C PHE A 62 -7.71 -17.72 15.39
N GLU A 63 -7.51 -17.64 14.07
CA GLU A 63 -6.26 -18.09 13.44
C GLU A 63 -5.08 -17.10 13.66
N GLY A 64 -5.28 -16.05 14.46
CA GLY A 64 -4.24 -15.07 14.77
C GLY A 64 -3.75 -14.29 13.56
N GLN A 65 -4.44 -14.31 12.43
CA GLN A 65 -4.09 -13.53 11.24
C GLN A 65 -4.22 -12.02 11.49
N GLN A 66 -3.45 -11.24 10.75
CA GLN A 66 -3.45 -9.78 10.86
C GLN A 66 -3.26 -9.18 9.46
N THR A 67 -4.34 -8.64 8.91
CA THR A 67 -4.42 -8.20 7.50
C THR A 67 -3.30 -7.23 7.12
N SER A 68 -3.02 -6.27 8.01
CA SER A 68 -1.95 -5.28 7.79
C SER A 68 -0.56 -5.93 7.67
N ALA A 69 -0.27 -6.93 8.51
CA ALA A 69 1.01 -7.65 8.45
C ALA A 69 1.11 -8.55 7.22
N GLU A 70 0.00 -9.19 6.81
CA GLU A 70 -0.06 -10.01 5.61
C GLU A 70 0.14 -9.19 4.34
N TRP A 71 -0.40 -7.97 4.28
CA TRP A 71 -0.17 -7.06 3.14
C TRP A 71 1.27 -6.60 3.05
N ILE A 72 1.92 -6.28 4.19
CA ILE A 72 3.36 -5.98 4.20
C ILE A 72 4.16 -7.19 3.71
N ARG A 73 3.83 -8.38 4.19
CA ARG A 73 4.45 -9.63 3.76
C ARG A 73 4.26 -9.87 2.25
N LEU A 74 3.03 -9.72 1.75
CA LEU A 74 2.72 -9.89 0.32
C LEU A 74 3.58 -8.99 -0.56
N VAL A 75 3.73 -7.71 -0.18
CA VAL A 75 4.55 -6.76 -0.93
C VAL A 75 6.02 -7.18 -0.95
N PHE A 76 6.58 -7.62 0.19
CA PHE A 76 7.95 -8.12 0.24
C PHE A 76 8.15 -9.33 -0.67
N HIS A 77 7.26 -10.32 -0.57
CA HIS A 77 7.36 -11.56 -1.34
C HIS A 77 7.25 -11.32 -2.85
N ASP A 78 6.38 -10.40 -3.29
CA ASP A 78 6.27 -10.02 -4.70
C ASP A 78 7.51 -9.22 -5.16
N CYS A 79 7.91 -8.19 -4.39
CA CYS A 79 8.93 -7.25 -4.86
C CYS A 79 10.37 -7.80 -4.84
N ILE A 80 10.71 -8.69 -3.89
CA ILE A 80 12.10 -9.13 -3.67
C ILE A 80 12.64 -10.09 -4.75
N THR A 81 11.75 -10.61 -5.61
CA THR A 81 12.11 -11.45 -6.75
C THR A 81 12.68 -10.63 -7.92
N LYS A 82 12.59 -9.29 -7.86
CA LYS A 82 13.18 -8.37 -8.84
C LYS A 82 14.64 -8.72 -9.11
N ASN A 83 15.01 -8.72 -10.39
CA ASN A 83 16.40 -8.84 -10.82
C ASN A 83 16.88 -7.62 -11.60
N ILE A 84 17.64 -6.74 -10.94
CA ILE A 84 18.16 -5.52 -11.55
C ILE A 84 19.32 -5.76 -12.53
N ALA A 85 20.04 -6.87 -12.39
CA ALA A 85 21.21 -7.21 -13.22
C ALA A 85 20.83 -7.98 -14.50
N GLY A 86 19.62 -8.55 -14.53
CA GLY A 86 19.08 -9.32 -15.65
C GLY A 86 18.08 -8.55 -16.50
N PRO A 87 17.10 -9.23 -17.14
CA PRO A 87 16.07 -8.58 -17.96
C PRO A 87 15.12 -7.67 -17.16
N GLY A 88 15.34 -7.50 -15.85
CA GLY A 88 14.50 -6.63 -15.04
C GLY A 88 13.13 -7.21 -14.73
N LEU A 89 12.96 -8.53 -14.79
CA LEU A 89 11.72 -9.23 -14.41
C LEU A 89 11.55 -9.27 -12.87
N GLY A 90 10.33 -9.54 -12.42
CA GLY A 90 9.92 -9.49 -11.02
C GLY A 90 9.83 -8.06 -10.48
N GLY A 91 9.52 -7.95 -9.20
CA GLY A 91 9.13 -6.68 -8.58
C GLY A 91 7.66 -6.71 -8.19
N LEU A 92 7.14 -5.58 -7.72
CA LEU A 92 5.75 -5.42 -7.34
C LEU A 92 4.86 -5.37 -8.60
N ASP A 93 4.52 -6.55 -9.11
CA ASP A 93 3.79 -6.80 -10.35
C ASP A 93 2.64 -7.81 -10.17
N ALA A 94 2.30 -8.15 -8.93
CA ALA A 94 1.29 -9.14 -8.55
C ALA A 94 1.56 -10.56 -9.07
N SER A 95 2.79 -10.88 -9.51
CA SER A 95 3.16 -12.24 -9.90
C SER A 95 3.02 -13.24 -8.75
N ILE A 96 3.11 -12.78 -7.50
CA ILE A 96 2.89 -13.57 -6.28
C ILE A 96 1.57 -14.38 -6.29
N GLY A 97 0.52 -13.90 -6.98
CA GLY A 97 -0.74 -14.61 -7.14
C GLY A 97 -0.61 -15.97 -7.85
N PHE A 98 0.45 -16.16 -8.65
CA PHE A 98 0.78 -17.42 -9.32
C PHE A 98 1.76 -18.30 -8.52
N GLU A 99 2.18 -17.86 -7.33
CA GLU A 99 3.34 -18.40 -6.62
C GLU A 99 3.01 -19.05 -5.27
N LYS A 100 1.73 -19.17 -4.93
CA LYS A 100 1.27 -19.71 -3.64
C LYS A 100 1.72 -21.12 -3.29
N GLY A 101 2.05 -21.93 -4.29
CA GLY A 101 2.54 -23.31 -4.09
C GLY A 101 4.03 -23.41 -3.80
N ARG A 102 4.76 -22.30 -3.72
CA ARG A 102 6.21 -22.30 -3.52
C ARG A 102 6.57 -22.45 -2.05
N PRO A 103 7.65 -23.18 -1.70
CA PRO A 103 8.12 -23.29 -0.32
C PRO A 103 8.44 -21.95 0.34
N GLU A 104 8.89 -20.98 -0.46
CA GLU A 104 9.20 -19.62 -0.01
C GLU A 104 7.95 -18.78 0.33
N ASN A 105 6.76 -19.29 0.02
CA ASN A 105 5.45 -18.64 0.16
C ASN A 105 4.49 -19.45 1.06
N ILE A 106 5.02 -20.17 2.05
CA ILE A 106 4.24 -20.99 2.98
C ILE A 106 3.13 -20.18 3.68
N GLY A 107 1.98 -20.81 3.89
CA GLY A 107 0.81 -20.22 4.56
C GLY A 107 -0.26 -19.70 3.60
N VAL A 108 -1.40 -19.28 4.17
CA VAL A 108 -2.62 -18.91 3.42
C VAL A 108 -2.64 -17.43 2.97
N PHE A 109 -1.66 -16.63 3.41
CA PHE A 109 -1.67 -15.16 3.26
C PHE A 109 -1.84 -14.67 1.81
N ILE A 110 -1.33 -15.41 0.81
CA ILE A 110 -1.48 -15.02 -0.61
C ILE A 110 -2.93 -15.15 -1.04
N ASP A 111 -3.57 -16.30 -0.78
CA ASP A 111 -4.95 -16.53 -1.20
C ASP A 111 -5.91 -15.57 -0.48
N VAL A 112 -5.69 -15.31 0.81
CA VAL A 112 -6.46 -14.35 1.60
C VAL A 112 -6.25 -12.93 1.09
N SER A 113 -4.99 -12.48 0.96
CA SER A 113 -4.69 -11.09 0.56
C SER A 113 -5.14 -10.79 -0.87
N ILE A 114 -4.91 -11.70 -1.83
CA ILE A 114 -5.37 -11.52 -3.20
C ILE A 114 -6.90 -11.48 -3.27
N GLY A 115 -7.61 -12.32 -2.49
CA GLY A 115 -9.07 -12.26 -2.41
C GLY A 115 -9.60 -10.96 -1.77
N GLN A 116 -8.83 -10.32 -0.90
CA GLN A 116 -9.17 -9.00 -0.35
C GLN A 116 -9.00 -7.90 -1.40
N PHE A 117 -7.91 -7.91 -2.15
CA PHE A 117 -7.66 -6.92 -3.21
C PHE A 117 -8.61 -7.10 -4.41
N ASP A 118 -8.98 -8.34 -4.75
CA ASP A 118 -9.87 -8.65 -5.89
C ASP A 118 -11.21 -7.91 -5.83
N GLN A 119 -11.72 -7.67 -4.62
CA GLN A 119 -12.96 -6.92 -4.37
C GLN A 119 -12.92 -5.46 -4.86
N PHE A 120 -11.72 -4.92 -5.11
CA PHE A 120 -11.51 -3.53 -5.52
C PHE A 120 -10.86 -3.40 -6.90
N THR A 121 -10.77 -4.51 -7.64
CA THR A 121 -10.26 -4.51 -9.02
C THR A 121 -11.14 -3.66 -9.93
N SER A 122 -10.51 -3.01 -10.89
CA SER A 122 -11.19 -2.21 -11.90
C SER A 122 -10.37 -2.20 -13.18
N VAL A 123 -10.95 -1.71 -14.26
CA VAL A 123 -10.19 -1.49 -15.50
C VAL A 123 -9.10 -0.41 -15.34
N TYR A 124 -9.19 0.43 -14.30
CA TYR A 124 -8.30 1.57 -14.09
C TYR A 124 -7.08 1.26 -13.21
N LEU A 125 -7.19 0.25 -12.33
CA LEU A 125 -6.13 -0.13 -11.39
C LEU A 125 -5.79 -1.60 -11.57
N SER A 126 -4.50 -1.87 -11.73
CA SER A 126 -3.95 -3.22 -11.70
C SER A 126 -4.00 -3.80 -10.28
N MET A 127 -3.98 -5.13 -10.17
CA MET A 127 -3.81 -5.81 -8.87
C MET A 127 -2.52 -5.33 -8.18
N ALA A 128 -1.44 -5.16 -8.95
CA ALA A 128 -0.18 -4.63 -8.44
C ALA A 128 -0.30 -3.21 -7.87
N ASP A 129 -1.11 -2.33 -8.48
CA ASP A 129 -1.42 -1.02 -7.91
C ASP A 129 -2.22 -1.13 -6.60
N LEU A 130 -3.16 -2.08 -6.51
CA LEU A 130 -3.92 -2.37 -5.28
C LEU A 130 -3.03 -2.89 -4.13
N ILE A 131 -2.11 -3.81 -4.44
CA ILE A 131 -1.12 -4.32 -3.47
C ILE A 131 -0.25 -3.16 -2.96
N GLY A 132 0.20 -2.26 -3.85
CA GLY A 132 0.99 -1.08 -3.49
C GLY A 132 0.26 -0.13 -2.54
N VAL A 133 -1.01 0.20 -2.81
CA VAL A 133 -1.79 1.03 -1.88
C VAL A 133 -2.13 0.29 -0.58
N GLY A 134 -2.27 -1.04 -0.62
CA GLY A 134 -2.40 -1.88 0.58
C GLY A 134 -1.23 -1.72 1.55
N LEU A 135 0.01 -1.67 1.06
CA LEU A 135 1.17 -1.35 1.90
C LEU A 135 1.02 0.03 2.55
N ALA A 136 0.67 1.05 1.76
CA ALA A 136 0.51 2.41 2.26
C ALA A 136 -0.61 2.54 3.31
N ASP A 137 -1.73 1.84 3.11
CA ASP A 137 -2.85 1.79 4.07
C ASP A 137 -2.49 1.04 5.34
N SER A 138 -1.76 -0.08 5.24
CA SER A 138 -1.29 -0.86 6.38
C SER A 138 -0.39 -0.01 7.28
N LEU A 139 0.61 0.66 6.69
CA LEU A 139 1.51 1.55 7.43
C LEU A 139 0.76 2.72 8.04
N ALA A 140 -0.09 3.41 7.28
CA ALA A 140 -0.85 4.56 7.78
C ALA A 140 -1.82 4.19 8.92
N THR A 141 -2.31 2.95 8.94
CA THR A 141 -3.24 2.48 9.97
C THR A 141 -2.53 1.98 11.22
N CYS A 142 -1.35 1.38 11.07
CA CYS A 142 -0.56 0.84 12.17
C CYS A 142 0.38 1.86 12.82
N ASP A 143 0.79 2.89 12.08
CA ASP A 143 1.61 3.98 12.59
C ASP A 143 0.81 4.92 13.51
N PRO A 144 1.24 5.14 14.77
CA PRO A 144 0.59 6.08 15.68
C PRO A 144 0.48 7.51 15.14
N ALA A 145 1.37 7.91 14.23
CA ALA A 145 1.34 9.21 13.57
C ALA A 145 0.60 9.23 12.23
N SER A 146 0.11 8.07 11.79
CA SER A 146 -0.62 7.87 10.52
C SER A 146 0.11 8.40 9.29
N HIS A 147 1.44 8.26 9.25
CA HIS A 147 2.21 8.58 8.05
C HIS A 147 1.85 7.63 6.91
N ARG A 148 1.83 8.16 5.69
CA ARG A 148 1.46 7.42 4.48
C ARG A 148 2.58 7.53 3.45
N LEU A 149 2.84 6.43 2.76
CA LEU A 149 3.80 6.42 1.64
C LEU A 149 3.28 7.27 0.46
N PRO A 150 4.16 7.94 -0.29
CA PRO A 150 3.79 8.62 -1.52
C PRO A 150 3.24 7.62 -2.56
N LEU A 151 2.01 7.85 -3.02
CA LEU A 151 1.34 6.94 -3.94
C LEU A 151 1.66 7.25 -5.40
N ARG A 152 1.80 6.19 -6.19
CA ARG A 152 1.99 6.21 -7.64
C ARG A 152 1.09 5.17 -8.28
N VAL A 153 0.68 5.42 -9.52
CA VAL A 153 -0.09 4.47 -10.34
C VAL A 153 0.73 4.02 -11.56
N GLY A 154 0.26 2.96 -12.21
CA GLY A 154 0.83 2.48 -13.46
C GLY A 154 1.63 1.19 -13.33
N ARG A 155 1.52 0.47 -12.21
CA ARG A 155 2.01 -0.91 -12.15
C ARG A 155 1.25 -1.77 -13.15
N VAL A 156 1.94 -2.78 -13.66
CA VAL A 156 1.39 -3.70 -14.66
C VAL A 156 1.36 -5.08 -14.05
N ASP A 157 0.20 -5.73 -14.10
CA ASP A 157 0.04 -7.08 -13.61
C ASP A 157 0.86 -8.07 -14.46
N ALA A 158 1.60 -8.93 -13.78
CA ALA A 158 2.23 -10.08 -14.39
C ALA A 158 1.15 -11.06 -14.89
N THR A 159 1.48 -11.78 -15.96
CA THR A 159 0.59 -12.79 -16.57
C THR A 159 1.02 -14.23 -16.23
N GLN A 160 2.06 -14.35 -15.42
CA GLN A 160 2.65 -15.62 -14.99
C GLN A 160 3.46 -15.38 -13.71
N ALA A 161 3.88 -16.49 -13.09
CA ALA A 161 4.77 -16.45 -11.94
C ALA A 161 6.12 -15.76 -12.26
N GLY A 162 6.65 -15.03 -11.28
CA GLY A 162 7.95 -14.38 -11.32
C GLY A 162 9.10 -15.34 -11.02
N PRO A 163 10.34 -14.83 -10.89
CA PRO A 163 11.48 -15.63 -10.48
C PRO A 163 11.37 -16.14 -9.03
N PHE A 164 11.97 -17.29 -8.72
CA PHE A 164 12.16 -17.74 -7.33
C PHE A 164 13.21 -16.88 -6.60
N GLY A 165 13.25 -16.98 -5.27
CA GLY A 165 14.36 -16.50 -4.45
C GLY A 165 13.94 -15.52 -3.36
N VAL A 166 12.76 -15.73 -2.76
CA VAL A 166 12.33 -15.04 -1.54
C VAL A 166 13.04 -15.69 -0.34
N PRO A 167 13.75 -14.92 0.50
CA PRO A 167 14.43 -15.47 1.68
C PRO A 167 13.46 -16.04 2.72
N GLY A 168 13.68 -17.28 3.15
CA GLY A 168 12.99 -17.93 4.25
C GLY A 168 13.76 -17.90 5.58
N PRO A 169 13.13 -18.36 6.68
CA PRO A 169 13.74 -18.31 8.01
C PRO A 169 14.98 -19.21 8.14
N ALA A 170 14.98 -20.37 7.47
CA ALA A 170 16.10 -21.31 7.49
C ALA A 170 17.27 -20.91 6.58
N ASP A 171 17.10 -19.91 5.70
CA ASP A 171 18.11 -19.55 4.72
C ASP A 171 19.36 -18.92 5.35
N THR A 172 20.49 -19.13 4.68
CA THR A 172 21.77 -18.55 5.11
C THR A 172 21.77 -17.03 4.91
N LEU A 173 22.58 -16.33 5.71
CA LEU A 173 22.81 -14.89 5.53
C LEU A 173 23.28 -14.54 4.10
N ALA A 174 24.09 -15.40 3.49
CA ALA A 174 24.58 -15.19 2.13
C ALA A 174 23.45 -15.26 1.10
N PHE A 175 22.50 -16.19 1.27
CA PHE A 175 21.32 -16.29 0.41
C PHE A 175 20.41 -15.07 0.57
N ALA A 176 20.10 -14.68 1.81
CA ALA A 176 19.31 -13.50 2.08
C ALA A 176 19.95 -12.24 1.47
N GLN A 177 21.25 -12.03 1.73
CA GLN A 177 21.97 -10.88 1.17
C GLN A 177 21.95 -10.88 -0.36
N ALA A 178 22.17 -12.03 -1.00
CA ALA A 178 22.11 -12.14 -2.46
C ALA A 178 20.71 -11.82 -3.02
N ALA A 179 19.65 -12.21 -2.32
CA ALA A 179 18.28 -11.90 -2.73
C ALA A 179 17.98 -10.40 -2.66
N PHE A 180 18.36 -9.74 -1.56
CA PHE A 180 18.22 -8.29 -1.42
C PHE A 180 19.06 -7.53 -2.44
N GLU A 181 20.32 -7.92 -2.64
CA GLU A 181 21.20 -7.30 -3.63
C GLU A 181 20.67 -7.44 -5.06
N ARG A 182 20.13 -8.61 -5.41
CA ARG A 182 19.49 -8.87 -6.71
C ARG A 182 18.31 -7.93 -6.98
N ALA A 183 17.54 -7.60 -5.95
CA ALA A 183 16.44 -6.64 -6.00
C ALA A 183 16.90 -5.17 -5.86
N GLY A 184 18.20 -4.92 -5.64
CA GLY A 184 18.78 -3.58 -5.53
C GLY A 184 18.82 -2.99 -4.14
N PHE A 185 18.70 -3.81 -3.10
CA PHE A 185 18.85 -3.43 -1.70
C PHE A 185 20.26 -3.77 -1.21
N SER A 186 20.90 -2.81 -0.56
CA SER A 186 22.18 -3.04 0.12
C SER A 186 22.01 -3.88 1.38
N LYS A 187 23.12 -4.41 1.92
CA LYS A 187 23.12 -5.12 3.22
C LYS A 187 22.52 -4.30 4.36
N THR A 188 22.78 -3.00 4.42
CA THR A 188 22.16 -2.11 5.42
C THR A 188 20.66 -2.04 5.23
N GLU A 189 20.19 -1.89 3.98
CA GLU A 189 18.76 -1.86 3.69
C GLU A 189 18.07 -3.22 3.94
N MET A 190 18.77 -4.35 3.81
CA MET A 190 18.27 -5.67 4.22
C MET A 190 17.98 -5.70 5.73
N ILE A 191 18.92 -5.24 6.57
CA ILE A 191 18.71 -5.18 8.02
C ILE A 191 17.52 -4.27 8.35
N GLN A 192 17.44 -3.11 7.70
CA GLN A 192 16.35 -2.16 7.88
C GLN A 192 15.01 -2.77 7.47
N ALA A 193 14.94 -3.40 6.30
CA ALA A 193 13.72 -4.04 5.78
C ALA A 193 13.16 -5.10 6.73
N VAL A 194 14.01 -6.01 7.22
CA VAL A 194 13.60 -7.06 8.16
C VAL A 194 13.09 -6.44 9.47
N ALA A 195 13.82 -5.49 10.03
CA ALA A 195 13.43 -4.81 11.26
C ALA A 195 12.11 -4.04 11.13
N CYS A 196 11.89 -3.38 9.98
CA CYS A 196 10.67 -2.63 9.70
C CYS A 196 9.48 -3.56 9.49
N GLY A 197 9.63 -4.63 8.70
CA GLY A 197 8.56 -5.59 8.42
C GLY A 197 8.11 -6.33 9.68
N HIS A 198 9.05 -6.72 10.53
CA HIS A 198 8.78 -7.48 11.76
C HIS A 198 8.46 -6.59 12.97
N SER A 199 8.03 -5.34 12.75
CA SER A 199 7.42 -4.50 13.79
C SER A 199 5.94 -4.85 14.00
N ILE A 200 5.28 -5.43 12.99
CA ILE A 200 3.88 -5.86 13.08
C ILE A 200 3.71 -7.33 12.74
N GLY A 201 2.68 -7.95 13.31
CA GLY A 201 2.36 -9.36 13.04
C GLY A 201 3.20 -10.36 13.83
N GLY A 202 3.46 -11.52 13.24
CA GLY A 202 4.13 -12.65 13.88
C GLY A 202 4.25 -13.88 12.99
N VAL A 203 4.77 -14.97 13.55
CA VAL A 203 4.92 -16.26 12.86
C VAL A 203 3.84 -17.23 13.31
N HIS A 204 3.11 -17.81 12.36
CA HIS A 204 2.11 -18.86 12.63
C HIS A 204 2.78 -20.23 12.78
N GLY A 205 2.47 -20.94 13.87
CA GLY A 205 3.05 -22.26 14.15
C GLY A 205 2.56 -23.37 13.23
N VAL A 206 1.34 -23.25 12.69
CA VAL A 206 0.81 -24.20 11.68
C VAL A 206 1.63 -24.20 10.38
N ASP A 207 2.32 -23.10 10.10
CA ASP A 207 3.16 -22.91 8.93
C ASP A 207 4.64 -23.18 9.23
N PHE A 208 5.06 -22.94 10.47
CA PHE A 208 6.44 -23.06 10.93
C PHE A 208 6.49 -23.66 12.34
N GLU A 209 6.28 -24.97 12.46
CA GLU A 209 6.16 -25.69 13.74
C GLU A 209 7.38 -25.51 14.66
N ASP A 210 8.58 -25.36 14.07
CA ASP A 210 9.84 -25.17 14.80
C ASP A 210 10.10 -23.70 15.22
N ILE A 211 9.26 -22.75 14.79
CA ILE A 211 9.43 -21.31 15.04
C ILE A 211 8.24 -20.74 15.83
N GLY A 212 7.03 -21.00 15.34
CA GLY A 212 5.79 -20.51 15.91
C GLY A 212 5.41 -21.22 17.20
N GLY A 213 4.26 -20.84 17.74
CA GLY A 213 3.71 -21.44 18.94
C GLY A 213 2.93 -22.70 18.60
N VAL A 214 2.66 -23.53 19.60
CA VAL A 214 1.73 -24.64 19.42
C VAL A 214 0.32 -24.05 19.23
N PRO A 215 -0.43 -24.47 18.20
CA PRO A 215 -1.87 -24.25 18.12
C PRO A 215 -2.54 -24.50 19.48
N VAL A 216 -3.26 -23.50 19.99
CA VAL A 216 -4.03 -23.66 21.24
C VAL A 216 -5.51 -23.69 20.92
N ASP A 217 -6.28 -24.53 21.63
CA ASP A 217 -7.74 -24.48 21.60
C ASP A 217 -8.19 -23.13 22.17
N GLY A 218 -8.60 -22.16 21.33
CA GLY A 218 -8.98 -20.80 21.75
C GLY A 218 -8.57 -19.71 20.76
N GLU A 219 -8.39 -18.46 21.22
CA GLU A 219 -8.20 -17.25 20.38
C GLU A 219 -6.90 -17.19 19.54
N ASN A 220 -6.14 -18.29 19.41
CA ASN A 220 -4.89 -18.40 18.64
C ASN A 220 -4.70 -19.83 18.06
N GLU A 221 -5.67 -20.29 17.28
CA GLU A 221 -5.76 -21.63 16.68
C GLU A 221 -4.60 -21.94 15.72
N SER A 222 -3.92 -20.94 15.16
CA SER A 222 -2.74 -21.14 14.30
C SER A 222 -1.41 -21.03 15.05
N GLY A 223 -1.44 -20.84 16.37
CA GLY A 223 -0.23 -20.75 17.19
C GLY A 223 0.66 -19.55 16.84
N ARG A 224 0.09 -18.39 16.52
CA ARG A 224 0.89 -17.19 16.22
C ARG A 224 1.75 -16.79 17.41
N LEU A 225 3.04 -16.55 17.16
CA LEU A 225 3.94 -15.82 18.05
C LEU A 225 4.30 -14.45 17.44
N PRO A 226 4.02 -13.34 18.13
CA PRO A 226 4.32 -12.00 17.62
C PRO A 226 5.82 -11.71 17.59
N PHE A 227 6.23 -10.79 16.73
CA PHE A 227 7.64 -10.36 16.64
C PHE A 227 8.09 -9.47 17.81
N ASP A 228 7.15 -8.82 18.51
CA ASP A 228 7.38 -8.07 19.74
C ASP A 228 6.15 -8.09 20.66
N THR A 229 6.13 -7.25 21.70
CA THR A 229 4.99 -7.14 22.60
C THR A 229 3.85 -6.24 22.11
N THR A 230 4.00 -5.58 20.97
CA THR A 230 3.05 -4.61 20.38
C THR A 230 2.76 -4.88 18.90
N PRO A 231 2.33 -6.09 18.51
CA PRO A 231 2.27 -6.52 17.10
C PRO A 231 1.25 -5.76 16.22
N ALA A 232 0.43 -4.89 16.81
CA ALA A 232 -0.55 -4.05 16.14
C ALA A 232 -0.19 -2.55 16.18
N VAL A 233 1.07 -2.22 16.48
CA VAL A 233 1.59 -0.86 16.51
C VAL A 233 2.90 -0.83 15.71
N PHE A 234 3.00 0.09 14.77
CA PHE A 234 4.22 0.25 13.98
C PHE A 234 5.24 1.12 14.74
N ASP A 235 6.09 0.47 15.52
CA ASP A 235 7.06 1.07 16.43
C ASP A 235 8.37 0.26 16.52
N PRO A 236 9.45 0.77 17.17
CA PRO A 236 10.72 0.07 17.26
C PRO A 236 10.80 -0.93 18.43
N ASN A 237 9.68 -1.47 18.94
CA ASN A 237 9.73 -2.36 20.11
C ASN A 237 10.46 -3.66 19.82
N ASN A 238 10.25 -4.30 18.66
CA ASN A 238 11.03 -5.46 18.24
C ASN A 238 12.57 -5.22 18.32
N ILE A 239 13.03 -4.03 17.92
CA ILE A 239 14.44 -3.61 17.96
C ILE A 239 14.91 -3.41 19.41
N ASN A 240 14.14 -2.71 20.22
CA ASN A 240 14.51 -2.40 21.60
C ASN A 240 14.50 -3.67 22.47
N GLU A 241 13.50 -4.54 22.30
CA GLU A 241 13.43 -5.85 22.95
C GLU A 241 14.60 -6.76 22.53
N TYR A 242 14.97 -6.77 21.25
CA TYR A 242 16.16 -7.48 20.78
C TYR A 242 17.44 -6.96 21.45
N LEU A 243 17.65 -5.64 21.47
CA LEU A 243 18.89 -5.07 21.99
C LEU A 243 19.01 -5.14 23.51
N ASP A 244 17.90 -4.97 24.22
CA ASP A 244 17.87 -4.92 25.68
C ASP A 244 17.55 -6.29 26.31
N GLN A 245 17.23 -7.29 25.48
CA GLN A 245 16.90 -8.66 25.90
C GLN A 245 15.68 -8.73 26.83
N THR A 246 14.68 -7.89 26.55
CA THR A 246 13.42 -7.77 27.29
C THR A 246 12.23 -8.27 26.45
N GLY A 247 11.04 -8.38 27.04
CA GLY A 247 9.82 -8.73 26.31
C GLY A 247 9.93 -10.05 25.52
N SER A 248 9.54 -10.00 24.25
CA SER A 248 9.65 -11.09 23.28
C SER A 248 11.07 -11.22 22.68
N LYS A 249 12.02 -10.37 23.11
CA LYS A 249 13.43 -10.37 22.71
C LYS A 249 13.63 -10.25 21.19
N GLY A 250 12.76 -9.48 20.52
CA GLY A 250 12.77 -9.33 19.06
C GLY A 250 12.12 -10.49 18.30
N GLY A 251 11.40 -11.37 19.00
CA GLY A 251 10.48 -12.31 18.37
C GLY A 251 11.01 -13.72 18.17
N PRO A 252 10.19 -14.61 17.56
CA PRO A 252 10.51 -16.03 17.43
C PRO A 252 11.68 -16.27 16.46
N LEU A 253 11.90 -15.40 15.47
CA LEU A 253 13.05 -15.46 14.55
C LEU A 253 14.37 -14.99 15.18
N VAL A 254 14.36 -14.56 16.43
CA VAL A 254 15.54 -14.37 17.27
C VAL A 254 15.68 -15.51 18.28
N THR A 255 14.56 -15.98 18.83
CA THR A 255 14.53 -16.77 20.06
C THR A 255 14.28 -18.27 19.87
N THR A 256 13.80 -18.72 18.71
CA THR A 256 13.47 -20.14 18.44
C THR A 256 14.60 -21.08 18.86
N LEU A 257 14.29 -22.27 19.36
CA LEU A 257 15.31 -23.28 19.69
C LEU A 257 16.07 -23.77 18.45
N ASN A 258 15.44 -23.73 17.28
CA ASN A 258 16.07 -24.09 16.03
C ASN A 258 16.99 -22.97 15.53
N ILE A 259 18.29 -23.08 15.82
CA ILE A 259 19.26 -22.03 15.50
C ILE A 259 19.37 -21.74 14.00
N THR A 260 19.02 -22.69 13.13
CA THR A 260 19.03 -22.47 11.68
C THR A 260 17.91 -21.53 11.24
N GLU A 261 16.86 -21.38 12.04
CA GLU A 261 15.70 -20.53 11.73
C GLU A 261 15.74 -19.16 12.40
N ARG A 262 16.79 -18.88 13.18
CA ARG A 262 17.02 -17.55 13.78
C ARG A 262 17.48 -16.50 12.76
N ASN A 263 16.68 -16.23 11.74
CA ASN A 263 17.05 -15.38 10.61
C ASN A 263 17.30 -13.92 11.05
N ASP A 264 16.38 -13.37 11.84
CA ASP A 264 16.46 -11.99 12.33
C ASP A 264 17.72 -11.78 13.17
N ASP A 265 18.04 -12.70 14.08
CA ASP A 265 19.28 -12.63 14.87
C ASP A 265 20.52 -12.62 13.95
N ARG A 266 20.55 -13.48 12.93
CA ARG A 266 21.67 -13.53 11.97
C ARG A 266 21.79 -12.24 11.17
N ILE A 267 20.68 -11.67 10.72
CA ILE A 267 20.66 -10.45 9.92
C ILE A 267 21.05 -9.25 10.78
N PHE A 268 20.44 -9.06 11.95
CA PHE A 268 20.70 -7.92 12.83
C PHE A 268 22.17 -7.85 13.26
N LYS A 269 22.77 -9.00 13.62
CA LYS A 269 24.19 -9.05 14.02
C LYS A 269 25.17 -9.00 12.85
N SER A 270 24.70 -9.07 11.61
CA SER A 270 25.57 -9.20 10.43
C SER A 270 26.50 -8.01 10.20
N ASP A 271 26.18 -6.85 10.78
CA ASP A 271 27.01 -5.63 10.76
C ASP A 271 27.51 -5.21 12.16
N GLY A 272 27.43 -6.12 13.14
CA GLY A 272 27.75 -5.81 14.54
C GLY A 272 26.65 -5.02 15.26
N ASN A 273 25.39 -5.17 14.85
CA ASN A 273 24.23 -4.44 15.37
C ASN A 273 24.30 -2.92 15.13
N VAL A 274 25.11 -2.45 14.17
CA VAL A 274 25.29 -1.01 13.92
C VAL A 274 23.99 -0.42 13.37
N THR A 275 23.41 -1.04 12.34
CA THR A 275 22.19 -0.55 11.70
C THR A 275 21.00 -0.61 12.66
N ILE A 276 20.81 -1.73 13.35
CA ILE A 276 19.65 -1.91 14.25
C ILE A 276 19.69 -0.95 15.45
N LYS A 277 20.88 -0.63 15.97
CA LYS A 277 21.06 0.38 17.03
C LYS A 277 20.68 1.79 16.60
N ALA A 278 20.79 2.11 15.31
CA ALA A 278 20.43 3.44 14.80
C ALA A 278 18.91 3.67 14.74
N MET A 279 18.11 2.59 14.82
CA MET A 279 16.65 2.60 14.65
C MET A 279 15.88 2.52 15.98
N ARG A 280 16.55 2.75 17.13
CA ARG A 280 15.94 2.56 18.47
C ARG A 280 14.83 3.55 18.83
N THR A 281 14.79 4.71 18.19
CA THR A 281 13.82 5.78 18.50
C THR A 281 12.69 5.79 17.48
N GLN A 282 11.48 6.20 17.90
CA GLN A 282 10.32 6.26 17.00
C GLN A 282 10.62 7.06 15.71
N ALA A 283 11.27 8.22 15.84
CA ALA A 283 11.59 9.08 14.70
C ALA A 283 12.56 8.40 13.73
N THR A 284 13.68 7.84 14.23
CA THR A 284 14.67 7.19 13.35
C THR A 284 14.15 5.89 12.75
N PHE A 285 13.29 5.17 13.48
CA PHE A 285 12.56 4.01 12.98
C PHE A 285 11.64 4.40 11.82
N GLN A 286 10.72 5.36 12.04
CA GLN A 286 9.79 5.82 11.01
C GLN A 286 10.53 6.35 9.77
N ASP A 287 11.49 7.27 9.94
CA ASP A 287 12.25 7.84 8.81
C ASP A 287 12.95 6.75 7.98
N THR A 288 13.52 5.75 8.66
CA THR A 288 14.19 4.63 8.00
C THR A 288 13.18 3.73 7.29
N CYS A 289 12.12 3.34 7.98
CA CYS A 289 11.18 2.35 7.48
C CYS A 289 10.31 2.87 6.36
N PHE A 290 9.82 4.11 6.43
CA PHE A 290 9.06 4.71 5.33
C PHE A 290 9.93 4.84 4.07
N ARG A 291 11.23 5.12 4.20
CA ARG A 291 12.16 5.11 3.07
C ARG A 291 12.35 3.70 2.46
N ILE A 292 12.46 2.67 3.30
CA ILE A 292 12.59 1.29 2.82
C ILE A 292 11.31 0.80 2.15
N PHE A 293 10.16 1.04 2.76
CA PHE A 293 8.88 0.65 2.20
C PHE A 293 8.53 1.43 0.94
N ASP A 294 8.91 2.71 0.83
CA ASP A 294 8.80 3.46 -0.43
C ASP A 294 9.65 2.81 -1.54
N LYS A 295 10.88 2.40 -1.22
CA LYS A 295 11.73 1.67 -2.17
C LYS A 295 11.13 0.32 -2.57
N MET A 296 10.62 -0.46 -1.62
CA MET A 296 9.93 -1.75 -1.90
C MET A 296 8.71 -1.53 -2.81
N MET A 297 7.84 -0.60 -2.45
CA MET A 297 6.62 -0.27 -3.20
C MET A 297 6.91 0.18 -4.64
N ASN A 298 8.07 0.78 -4.87
CA ASN A 298 8.52 1.27 -6.17
C ASN A 298 9.50 0.32 -6.89
N THR A 299 9.79 -0.86 -6.33
CA THR A 299 10.60 -1.90 -6.98
C THR A 299 9.72 -2.67 -7.95
N VAL A 300 9.62 -2.21 -9.20
CA VAL A 300 8.73 -2.76 -10.25
C VAL A 300 9.54 -3.34 -11.43
N PRO A 301 8.93 -4.14 -12.34
CA PRO A 301 9.61 -4.63 -13.55
C PRO A 301 10.23 -3.50 -14.39
N ALA A 302 11.33 -3.77 -15.08
CA ALA A 302 12.12 -2.70 -15.73
C ALA A 302 11.41 -2.05 -16.92
N SER A 303 10.44 -2.74 -17.51
CA SER A 303 9.58 -2.20 -18.56
C SER A 303 8.47 -1.28 -18.03
N VAL A 304 8.26 -1.23 -16.71
CA VAL A 304 7.21 -0.44 -16.07
C VAL A 304 7.75 0.93 -15.68
N THR A 305 7.03 1.98 -16.04
CA THR A 305 7.28 3.34 -15.58
C THR A 305 6.08 3.81 -14.78
N LEU A 306 6.29 4.11 -13.50
CA LEU A 306 5.25 4.64 -12.64
C LEU A 306 5.02 6.13 -12.89
N SER A 307 3.82 6.61 -12.53
CA SER A 307 3.56 8.04 -12.45
C SER A 307 4.48 8.73 -11.45
N ASP A 308 4.57 10.06 -11.53
CA ASP A 308 5.03 10.85 -10.39
C ASP A 308 4.12 10.63 -9.17
N PRO A 309 4.63 10.83 -7.94
CA PRO A 309 3.79 10.77 -6.77
C PRO A 309 2.71 11.84 -6.86
N PHE A 310 1.46 11.45 -6.65
CA PHE A 310 0.35 12.39 -6.67
C PHE A 310 -0.12 12.71 -5.26
N GLN A 311 -0.70 13.90 -5.11
CA GLN A 311 -1.35 14.32 -3.87
C GLN A 311 -2.83 13.97 -3.96
N VAL A 312 -3.33 13.28 -2.92
CA VAL A 312 -4.74 12.93 -2.82
C VAL A 312 -5.56 14.22 -2.73
N ARG A 313 -6.52 14.37 -3.64
CA ARG A 313 -7.43 15.52 -3.63
C ARG A 313 -8.21 15.59 -2.31
N PRO A 314 -8.46 16.79 -1.80
CA PRO A 314 -9.26 16.95 -0.59
C PRO A 314 -10.72 16.53 -0.80
N PHE A 315 -11.22 16.56 -2.04
CA PHE A 315 -12.60 16.21 -2.39
C PHE A 315 -12.66 15.49 -3.72
N ILE A 316 -13.47 14.44 -3.80
CA ILE A 316 -13.77 13.73 -5.05
C ILE A 316 -15.27 13.54 -5.24
N LEU A 317 -15.74 13.63 -6.49
CA LEU A 317 -17.12 13.30 -6.84
C LEU A 317 -17.32 11.78 -6.73
N ARG A 318 -18.14 11.34 -5.79
CA ARG A 318 -18.43 9.92 -5.59
C ARG A 318 -19.39 9.41 -6.65
N LYS A 319 -20.54 10.07 -6.78
CA LYS A 319 -21.57 9.76 -7.79
C LYS A 319 -22.08 11.05 -8.39
N GLY A 320 -22.14 11.12 -9.72
CA GLY A 320 -22.85 12.15 -10.46
C GLY A 320 -23.95 11.52 -11.29
N ALA A 321 -25.12 12.16 -11.37
CA ALA A 321 -26.22 11.74 -12.21
C ALA A 321 -26.85 12.95 -12.88
N LEU A 322 -27.03 12.85 -14.20
CA LEU A 322 -27.88 13.74 -14.97
C LEU A 322 -29.24 13.05 -15.15
N ASP A 323 -30.31 13.77 -14.91
CA ASP A 323 -31.68 13.27 -15.05
C ASP A 323 -32.57 14.35 -15.69
N LEU A 324 -33.72 13.96 -16.24
CA LEU A 324 -34.73 14.87 -16.77
C LEU A 324 -35.93 14.92 -15.84
N THR A 325 -36.34 16.12 -15.44
CA THR A 325 -37.64 16.29 -14.78
C THR A 325 -38.78 15.98 -15.74
N ALA A 326 -39.99 15.74 -15.20
CA ALA A 326 -41.22 15.62 -15.99
C ALA A 326 -41.53 16.85 -16.87
N ALA A 327 -40.89 18.00 -16.59
CA ALA A 327 -40.99 19.23 -17.38
C ALA A 327 -39.91 19.35 -18.48
N GLY A 328 -39.07 18.33 -18.67
CA GLY A 328 -37.98 18.35 -19.67
C GLY A 328 -36.73 19.14 -19.24
N VAL A 329 -36.64 19.56 -17.98
CA VAL A 329 -35.47 20.27 -17.43
C VAL A 329 -34.43 19.25 -16.96
N VAL A 330 -33.18 19.37 -17.41
CA VAL A 330 -32.07 18.54 -16.90
C VAL A 330 -31.81 18.88 -15.43
N VAL A 331 -31.42 17.90 -14.64
CA VAL A 331 -31.04 18.00 -13.22
C VAL A 331 -29.70 17.31 -13.05
N TYR A 332 -28.73 18.02 -12.47
CA TYR A 332 -27.51 17.37 -11.98
C TYR A 332 -27.66 17.12 -10.48
N ASN A 333 -27.50 15.86 -10.09
CA ASN A 333 -27.41 15.44 -8.70
C ASN A 333 -26.05 14.78 -8.48
N GLY A 334 -25.41 15.07 -7.36
CA GLY A 334 -24.16 14.41 -7.04
C GLY A 334 -23.88 14.31 -5.56
N THR A 335 -23.10 13.30 -5.20
CA THR A 335 -22.47 13.16 -3.89
C THR A 335 -20.97 13.24 -4.05
N PHE A 336 -20.31 13.88 -3.11
CA PHE A 336 -18.86 13.88 -3.03
C PHE A 336 -18.44 13.44 -1.63
N THR A 337 -17.20 12.99 -1.54
CA THR A 337 -16.56 12.63 -0.28
C THR A 337 -15.36 13.54 -0.06
N ALA A 338 -15.08 13.82 1.20
CA ALA A 338 -13.98 14.67 1.61
C ALA A 338 -12.94 13.89 2.41
N HIS A 339 -11.68 14.26 2.24
CA HIS A 339 -10.53 13.76 2.98
C HIS A 339 -9.72 14.95 3.52
N GLY A 340 -9.35 14.91 4.80
CA GLY A 340 -8.56 15.94 5.49
C GLY A 340 -9.26 17.28 5.76
N ASN A 341 -10.23 17.68 4.94
CA ASN A 341 -10.95 18.96 5.06
C ASN A 341 -12.46 18.76 5.10
N PRO A 342 -13.23 19.67 5.74
CA PRO A 342 -14.67 19.67 5.61
C PRO A 342 -15.06 19.96 4.15
N PRO A 343 -16.07 19.24 3.61
CA PRO A 343 -16.47 19.47 2.24
C PRO A 343 -17.07 20.86 1.99
N PRO A 344 -16.90 21.40 0.77
CA PRO A 344 -17.45 22.70 0.40
C PRO A 344 -18.98 22.73 0.55
N ASN A 345 -19.53 23.90 0.86
CA ASN A 345 -20.97 24.08 1.02
C ASN A 345 -21.71 24.13 -0.32
N THR A 346 -21.04 24.56 -1.38
CA THR A 346 -21.55 24.59 -2.76
C THR A 346 -20.45 24.14 -3.73
N VAL A 347 -20.83 23.64 -4.90
CA VAL A 347 -19.90 23.35 -6.01
C VAL A 347 -20.34 24.08 -7.27
N ALA A 348 -19.39 24.56 -8.05
CA ALA A 348 -19.64 25.07 -9.39
C ALA A 348 -19.39 23.95 -10.42
N TYR A 349 -20.22 23.89 -11.47
CA TYR A 349 -19.97 23.07 -12.64
C TYR A 349 -20.18 23.88 -13.91
N THR A 350 -19.40 23.53 -14.94
CA THR A 350 -19.52 24.10 -16.27
C THR A 350 -20.24 23.14 -17.20
N TYR A 351 -20.98 23.69 -18.17
CA TYR A 351 -21.74 22.92 -19.14
C TYR A 351 -21.76 23.63 -20.49
N VAL A 352 -21.97 22.86 -21.54
CA VAL A 352 -22.11 23.37 -22.92
C VAL A 352 -23.51 22.99 -23.39
N LYS A 353 -24.28 23.95 -23.92
CA LYS A 353 -25.66 23.70 -24.36
C LYS A 353 -25.71 23.02 -25.73
N THR A 354 -24.82 23.42 -26.64
CA THR A 354 -24.69 22.86 -27.99
C THR A 354 -23.23 22.87 -28.41
N THR A 355 -22.77 21.89 -29.18
CA THR A 355 -21.39 21.84 -29.69
C THR A 355 -20.97 23.18 -30.30
N GLY A 356 -19.91 23.79 -29.78
CA GLY A 356 -19.41 25.11 -30.22
C GLY A 356 -20.01 26.34 -29.51
N SER A 357 -20.94 26.17 -28.57
CA SER A 357 -21.42 27.27 -27.72
C SER A 357 -20.44 27.63 -26.60
N ASN A 358 -20.52 28.86 -26.11
CA ASN A 358 -19.78 29.29 -24.92
C ASN A 358 -20.09 28.40 -23.71
N LEU A 359 -19.08 28.18 -22.86
CA LEU A 359 -19.24 27.49 -21.58
C LEU A 359 -20.20 28.28 -20.67
N GLY A 360 -21.26 27.63 -20.22
CA GLY A 360 -22.10 28.11 -19.14
C GLY A 360 -21.60 27.61 -17.79
N GLU A 361 -21.84 28.36 -16.72
CA GLU A 361 -21.50 27.98 -15.35
C GLU A 361 -22.76 27.98 -14.46
N LYS A 362 -22.84 27.03 -13.53
CA LYS A 362 -23.89 26.96 -12.50
C LYS A 362 -23.28 26.57 -11.15
N VAL A 363 -23.82 27.15 -10.08
CA VAL A 363 -23.43 26.86 -8.70
C VAL A 363 -24.54 26.11 -7.99
N SER A 364 -24.23 24.94 -7.41
CA SER A 364 -25.20 24.08 -6.73
C SER A 364 -25.96 24.80 -5.61
N GLN A 365 -27.11 24.24 -5.23
CA GLN A 365 -27.68 24.59 -3.92
C GLN A 365 -26.72 24.18 -2.80
N ILE A 366 -26.88 24.78 -1.61
CA ILE A 366 -26.10 24.39 -0.43
C ILE A 366 -26.38 22.91 -0.13
N GLY A 367 -25.32 22.10 -0.12
CA GLY A 367 -25.41 20.67 0.13
C GLY A 367 -25.67 20.34 1.60
N GLY A 368 -26.50 19.31 1.85
CA GLY A 368 -26.71 18.73 3.18
C GLY A 368 -25.86 17.47 3.37
N MET A 369 -25.45 17.17 4.62
CA MET A 369 -24.87 15.85 4.95
C MET A 369 -25.98 14.79 4.89
N PRO A 370 -25.80 13.63 4.22
CA PRO A 370 -26.72 12.52 4.36
C PRO A 370 -26.72 12.10 5.83
N ASN A 371 -27.89 11.83 6.40
CA ASN A 371 -27.98 11.28 7.75
C ASN A 371 -27.07 10.05 7.88
N SER A 372 -26.22 10.06 8.91
CA SER A 372 -25.20 9.04 9.14
C SER A 372 -25.79 7.64 9.18
N SER A 373 -25.34 6.76 8.27
CA SER A 373 -25.52 5.31 8.44
C SER A 373 -24.54 4.83 9.53
N PRO A 374 -24.93 3.86 10.38
CA PRO A 374 -24.18 3.50 11.59
C PRO A 374 -22.84 2.75 11.35
N PHE A 375 -22.37 2.62 10.11
CA PHE A 375 -21.22 1.76 9.76
C PHE A 375 -19.90 2.49 9.42
N CYS A 376 -19.80 3.81 9.59
CA CYS A 376 -18.52 4.51 9.33
C CYS A 376 -18.18 5.58 10.38
N PRO A 377 -17.11 5.41 11.16
CA PRO A 377 -16.42 6.54 11.75
C PRO A 377 -15.53 7.19 10.68
N THR A 378 -15.71 8.49 10.43
CA THR A 378 -14.83 9.47 9.74
C THR A 378 -15.11 9.98 8.32
N SER A 379 -16.06 9.45 7.53
CA SER A 379 -16.34 10.05 6.20
C SER A 379 -17.43 11.13 6.20
N ASN A 380 -17.05 12.40 6.02
CA ASN A 380 -17.99 13.52 5.81
C ASN A 380 -18.49 13.55 4.34
N SER A 381 -19.54 12.80 4.03
CA SER A 381 -20.21 12.88 2.72
C SER A 381 -21.28 13.99 2.71
N LYS A 382 -21.50 14.63 1.56
CA LYS A 382 -22.58 15.63 1.35
C LYS A 382 -23.24 15.38 -0.01
N SER A 383 -24.55 15.63 -0.08
CA SER A 383 -25.36 15.54 -1.30
C SER A 383 -25.70 16.93 -1.81
N MET A 384 -25.63 17.13 -3.13
CA MET A 384 -25.99 18.39 -3.80
C MET A 384 -26.94 18.12 -4.97
N ARG A 385 -27.85 19.08 -5.22
CA ARG A 385 -28.86 19.05 -6.27
C ARG A 385 -28.95 20.39 -6.97
N GLN A 386 -29.11 20.38 -8.30
CA GLN A 386 -29.45 21.61 -9.03
C GLN A 386 -30.18 21.34 -10.36
N ASN A 387 -31.18 22.17 -10.67
CA ASN A 387 -31.82 22.25 -11.98
C ASN A 387 -31.01 23.15 -12.94
N PRO A 388 -30.34 22.62 -13.97
CA PRO A 388 -29.99 23.39 -15.15
C PRO A 388 -31.26 23.83 -15.87
N GLY A 389 -31.75 25.03 -15.52
CA GLY A 389 -32.88 25.67 -16.20
C GLY A 389 -32.78 25.61 -17.73
N TYR A 390 -33.95 25.38 -18.34
CA TYR A 390 -34.29 25.26 -19.76
C TYR A 390 -33.11 25.20 -20.75
N ILE A 391 -32.95 24.01 -21.34
CA ILE A 391 -32.17 23.78 -22.56
C ILE A 391 -32.94 24.36 -23.73
#